data_AF-A0A1X7VTH6-F1
#
_entry.id   AF-A0A1X7VTH6-F1
#
_cell.length_a   1.000
_cell.length_b   1.000
_cell.length_c   1.000
_cell.angle_alpha   90.00
_cell.angle_beta   90.00
_cell.angle_gamma   90.00
#
_symmetry.space_group_name_H-M   'P 1'
#
loop_
_entity.id
_entity.type
_entity.pdbx_description
1 polymer ?
#
loop_
_entity_poly.entity_id
_entity_poly.type
_entity_poly.pdbx_seq_one_letter_code
_entity_poly.pdbx_strand_id
1 'polypeptide(L)' 'MSKPPTLADVRLVAVALLAYAAFLRYDELSKLRCCDIKFHSDHMIVFISSSKTDQYMEGARLTVARARIS' A
#
# COMPACT_ATOMS: atom_id res chain seq x y z
N MET A 1 26.55 7.85 -17.01
CA MET A 1 25.32 8.60 -16.65
C MET A 1 24.24 7.55 -16.41
N SER A 2 23.78 7.35 -15.16
CA SER A 2 22.71 6.38 -14.88
C SER A 2 21.42 6.83 -15.55
N LYS A 3 20.73 5.91 -16.23
CA LYS A 3 19.42 6.19 -16.83
C LYS A 3 18.46 6.66 -15.73
N PRO A 4 17.68 7.74 -15.94
CA PRO A 4 16.68 8.15 -14.96
C PRO A 4 15.64 7.03 -14.80
N PRO A 5 15.12 6.83 -13.57
CA PRO A 5 14.14 5.79 -13.32
C PRO A 5 12.88 6.04 -14.15
N THR A 6 12.34 4.97 -14.73
CA THR A 6 11.07 5.04 -15.45
C THR A 6 9.90 5.00 -14.47
N LEU A 7 8.70 5.38 -14.92
CA LEU A 7 7.47 5.22 -14.15
C LEU A 7 7.23 3.76 -13.71
N ALA A 8 7.63 2.79 -14.53
CA ALA A 8 7.53 1.37 -14.20
C ALA A 8 8.45 1.00 -13.01
N ASP A 9 9.67 1.53 -13.00
CA ASP A 9 10.64 1.31 -11.93
C ASP A 9 10.14 1.91 -10.61
N VAL A 10 9.66 3.16 -10.65
CA VAL A 10 9.12 3.85 -9.47
C VAL A 10 7.88 3.11 -8.94
N ARG A 11 6.99 2.66 -9.83
CA ARG A 11 5.79 1.91 -9.45
C ARG A 11 6.15 0.59 -8.78
N LEU A 12 7.13 -0.15 -9.32
CA LEU A 12 7.56 -1.43 -8.76
C LEU A 12 8.09 -1.24 -7.33
N VAL A 13 8.97 -0.24 -7.12
CA VAL A 13 9.51 0.07 -5.81
C VAL A 13 8.42 0.52 -4.84
N ALA A 14 7.52 1.40 -5.28
CA ALA A 14 6.41 1.88 -4.44
C ALA A 14 5.50 0.73 -3.99
N VAL A 15 5.13 -0.17 -4.90
CA VAL A 15 4.29 -1.35 -4.62
C VAL A 15 5.00 -2.32 -3.67
N ALA A 16 6.29 -2.56 -3.86
CA ALA A 16 7.08 -3.43 -2.98
C ALA A 16 7.21 -2.85 -1.55
N LEU A 17 7.52 -1.55 -1.44
CA LEU A 17 7.59 -0.86 -0.15
C LEU A 17 6.24 -0.85 0.56
N LEU A 18 5.15 -0.62 -0.17
CA LEU A 18 3.80 -0.63 0.37
C LEU A 18 3.42 -2.01 0.90
N ALA A 19 3.69 -3.06 0.12
CA ALA A 19 3.42 -4.43 0.54
C ALA A 19 4.19 -4.81 1.80
N TYR A 20 5.45 -4.39 1.90
CA TYR A 20 6.25 -4.61 3.10
C TYR A 20 5.72 -3.82 4.31
N ALA A 21 5.48 -2.51 4.15
CA ALA A 21 5.11 -1.62 5.25
C ALA A 21 3.71 -1.90 5.81
N ALA A 22 2.78 -2.38 4.97
CA ALA A 22 1.42 -2.73 5.35
C ALA A 22 1.20 -4.26 5.47
N PHE A 23 2.26 -5.08 5.37
CA PHE A 23 2.16 -6.56 5.42
C PHE A 23 1.12 -7.15 4.46
N LEU A 24 0.99 -6.58 3.26
CA LEU A 24 -0.01 -6.99 2.27
C LEU A 24 0.40 -8.26 1.54
N ARG A 25 -0.57 -9.14 1.31
CA ARG A 25 -0.45 -10.27 0.39
C ARG A 25 -0.66 -9.80 -1.05
N TYR A 26 -0.18 -10.60 -2.01
CA TYR A 26 -0.34 -10.28 -3.43
C TYR A 26 -1.82 -10.14 -3.86
N ASP A 27 -2.72 -10.93 -3.30
CA ASP A 27 -4.15 -10.87 -3.62
C ASP A 27 -4.85 -9.62 -3.06
N GLU A 28 -4.34 -9.03 -1.99
CA GLU A 28 -4.78 -7.74 -1.44
C GLU A 28 -4.19 -6.58 -2.26
N LEU A 29 -2.89 -6.65 -2.55
CA LEU A 29 -2.15 -5.63 -3.30
C LEU A 29 -2.65 -5.49 -4.74
N SER A 30 -2.98 -6.60 -5.40
CA SER A 30 -3.49 -6.61 -6.79
C SER A 30 -4.91 -6.05 -6.92
N LYS A 31 -5.68 -6.02 -5.82
CA LYS A 31 -7.03 -5.43 -5.76
C LYS A 31 -7.03 -4.00 -5.25
N LEU A 32 -5.90 -3.52 -4.76
CA LEU A 32 -5.78 -2.19 -4.17
C LEU A 32 -5.97 -1.10 -5.24
N ARG A 33 -6.84 -0.14 -4.96
CA ARG A 33 -7.08 1.01 -5.85
C ARG A 33 -6.58 2.29 -5.19
N CYS A 34 -6.36 3.33 -5.99
CA CYS A 34 -5.93 4.63 -5.49
C CYS A 34 -6.91 5.24 -4.47
N CYS A 35 -8.22 4.98 -4.61
CA CYS A 35 -9.24 5.47 -3.66
C CYS A 35 -9.20 4.77 -2.30
N ASP A 36 -8.53 3.62 -2.22
CA ASP A 36 -8.37 2.85 -1.00
C ASP A 36 -7.16 3.35 -0.16
N ILE A 37 -6.37 4.30 -0.68
CA ILE A 37 -5.21 4.89 -0.01
C ILE A 37 -5.51 6.34 0.37
N LYS A 38 -5.28 6.70 1.65
CA LYS A 38 -5.39 8.07 2.15
C LYS A 38 -4.09 8.49 2.82
N PHE A 39 -3.55 9.62 2.39
CA PHE A 39 -2.33 10.20 2.97
C PHE A 39 -2.69 11.22 4.05
N HIS A 40 -1.98 11.15 5.17
CA HIS A 40 -2.03 12.10 6.26
C HIS A 40 -0.63 12.69 6.55
N SER A 41 -0.57 13.70 7.41
CA SER A 41 0.68 14.42 7.71
C SER A 41 1.72 13.56 8.44
N ASP A 42 1.31 12.50 9.12
CA ASP A 42 2.13 11.64 9.98
C ASP A 42 2.00 10.14 9.64
N HIS A 43 0.99 9.76 8.86
CA HIS A 43 0.75 8.38 8.48
C HIS A 43 0.02 8.27 7.13
N MET A 44 -0.21 7.06 6.66
CA MET A 44 -1.05 6.71 5.54
C MET A 44 -2.01 5.61 5.96
N ILE A 45 -3.25 5.67 5.49
CA ILE A 45 -4.26 4.63 5.71
C ILE A 45 -4.44 3.88 4.40
N VAL A 46 -4.38 2.56 4.47
CA VAL A 46 -4.66 1.63 3.37
C VAL A 46 -5.91 0.84 3.74
N PHE A 47 -6.92 0.91 2.88
CA PHE A 47 -8.15 0.14 3.02
C PHE A 47 -8.06 -1.12 2.18
N ILE A 48 -8.18 -2.28 2.81
CA ILE A 48 -8.30 -3.55 2.10
C ILE A 48 -9.77 -3.89 2.03
N SER A 49 -10.33 -3.85 0.81
CA SER A 49 -11.67 -4.39 0.57
C SER A 49 -11.65 -5.89 0.87
N SER A 50 -12.53 -6.33 1.75
CA SER A 50 -12.60 -7.70 2.27
C SER A 50 -12.48 -8.79 1.18
N SER A 51 -11.67 -9.80 1.46
CA SER A 51 -11.62 -11.04 0.66
C SER A 51 -12.77 -11.97 1.08
N LYS A 52 -13.07 -12.96 0.24
CA LYS A 52 -14.23 -13.88 0.30
C LYS A 52 -14.42 -14.65 1.62
N THR A 53 -13.47 -14.55 2.56
CA THR A 53 -13.45 -15.21 3.88
C THR A 53 -13.59 -14.24 5.05
N ASP A 54 -13.83 -12.95 4.81
CA ASP A 54 -14.06 -11.99 5.88
C ASP A 54 -15.44 -12.24 6.51
N GLN A 55 -15.47 -13.01 7.61
CA GLN A 55 -16.70 -13.38 8.30
C GLN A 55 -17.48 -12.17 8.81
N TYR A 56 -16.83 -11.00 8.95
CA TYR A 56 -17.42 -9.76 9.43
C TYR A 56 -17.62 -8.69 8.35
N MET A 57 -17.17 -8.93 7.10
CA MET A 57 -17.40 -8.06 5.93
C MET A 57 -16.99 -6.58 6.10
N GLU A 58 -16.14 -6.24 7.07
CA GLU A 58 -15.79 -4.84 7.37
C GLU A 58 -14.57 -4.34 6.56
N GLY A 59 -13.79 -5.27 5.99
CA GLY A 59 -12.49 -4.93 5.40
C GLY A 59 -11.48 -4.51 6.48
N ALA A 60 -10.20 -4.43 6.11
CA ALA A 60 -9.15 -4.04 7.05
C ALA A 60 -8.67 -2.61 6.77
N ARG A 61 -8.59 -1.78 7.81
CA ARG A 61 -7.94 -0.46 7.77
C ARG A 61 -6.54 -0.60 8.35
N LEU A 62 -5.52 -0.51 7.50
CA LEU A 62 -4.13 -0.58 7.90
C LEU A 62 -3.54 0.83 7.97
N THR A 63 -2.86 1.13 9.08
CA THR A 63 -2.18 2.40 9.28
C THR A 63 -0.68 2.20 9.12
N VAL A 64 -0.10 2.87 8.13
CA VAL A 64 1.34 2.88 7.84
C VAL A 64 1.93 4.17 8.37
N ALA A 65 2.78 4.09 9.38
CA ALA A 65 3.45 5.25 9.95
C ALA A 65 4.43 5.89 8.95
N ARG A 66 4.59 7.21 9.00
CA ARG A 66 5.60 7.91 8.21
C ARG A 66 7.00 7.52 8.69
N ALA A 67 7.77 6.85 7.83
CA ALA A 67 9.20 6.67 8.06
C ALA A 67 9.90 8.04 7.98
N ARG A 68 10.51 8.47 9.08
CA ARG A 68 11.45 9.59 9.07
C ARG A 68 12.84 9.02 8.80
N ILE A 69 13.45 9.42 7.69
CA ILE A 69 14.87 9.19 7.46
C ILE A 69 15.57 10.37 8.12
N SER A 70 16.24 10.11 9.23
CA SER A 70 17.07 11.08 9.98
C SER A 70 18.38 11.36 9.28
#